data_AF-A0A2G6J272-F1
#
_entry.id   AF-A0A2G6J272-F1
#
_cell.length_a   1.000
_cell.length_b   1.000
_cell.length_c   1.000
_cell.angle_alpha   90.00
_cell.angle_beta   90.00
_cell.angle_gamma   90.00
#
_symmetry.space_group_name_H-M   'P 1'
#
loop_
_entity.id
_entity.type
_entity.pdbx_description
1 polymer ?
#
loop_
_entity_poly.entity_id
_entity_poly.type
_entity_poly.pdbx_seq_one_letter_code
_entity_poly.pdbx_strand_id
1 'polypeptide(L)'
;MVIDVLANDTDPDGDTPSITGTPTALHGTVTVNPDGTLEYTPDPDYNGDDTITYEISDGNGGTDTAEVAVTVNPVNDDPVAVDDADTTALNTPVVIDVLANDTDVDGDTLSIVGTPTSPDGTVEVNADGTITFTPNDGFTGDATIDD
;
A
#
# COMPACT_ATOMS: atom_id res chain seq x y z
N MET A 1 -10.80 3.68 11.94
CA MET A 1 -10.82 4.84 12.87
C MET A 1 -12.26 5.07 13.30
N VAL A 2 -12.52 5.33 14.59
CA VAL A 2 -13.87 5.68 15.09
C VAL A 2 -13.94 7.17 15.35
N ILE A 3 -15.01 7.83 14.89
CA ILE A 3 -15.19 9.28 14.91
C ILE A 3 -16.54 9.62 15.52
N ASP A 4 -16.55 10.42 16.58
CA ASP A 4 -17.76 11.01 17.14
C ASP A 4 -18.04 12.32 16.41
N VAL A 5 -19.04 12.30 15.53
CA VAL A 5 -19.41 13.43 14.67
C VAL A 5 -20.62 14.21 15.19
N LEU A 6 -21.42 13.59 16.07
CA LEU A 6 -22.64 14.22 16.58
C LEU A 6 -22.36 15.12 17.80
N ALA A 7 -21.19 14.99 18.44
CA ALA A 7 -20.83 15.77 19.62
C ALA A 7 -20.83 17.29 19.39
N ASN A 8 -20.61 17.75 18.15
CA ASN A 8 -20.63 19.16 17.77
C ASN A 8 -21.88 19.56 16.97
N ASP A 9 -22.81 18.64 16.73
CA ASP A 9 -24.03 18.92 15.98
C ASP A 9 -25.15 19.35 16.93
N THR A 10 -25.85 20.43 16.58
CA THR A 10 -26.90 21.01 17.41
C THR A 10 -28.13 21.34 16.59
N ASP A 11 -29.31 21.06 17.15
CA ASP A 11 -30.58 21.49 16.60
C ASP A 11 -31.12 22.74 17.35
N PRO A 12 -31.57 23.81 16.66
CA PRO A 12 -32.11 25.01 17.30
C PRO A 12 -33.37 24.82 18.15
N ASP A 13 -34.17 23.80 17.85
CA ASP A 13 -35.39 23.44 18.59
C ASP A 13 -35.10 22.46 19.74
N GLY A 14 -33.86 21.98 19.84
CA GLY A 14 -33.37 21.13 20.93
C GLY A 14 -33.56 19.64 20.69
N ASP A 15 -33.88 19.25 19.45
CA ASP A 15 -33.95 17.84 19.06
C ASP A 15 -32.55 17.20 19.04
N THR A 16 -32.50 15.88 19.24
CA THR A 16 -31.22 15.15 19.21
C THR A 16 -30.90 14.75 17.78
N PRO A 17 -29.81 15.26 17.17
CA PRO A 17 -29.45 14.88 15.81
C PRO A 17 -29.09 13.39 15.72
N SER A 18 -29.38 12.79 14.58
CA SER A 18 -28.98 11.42 14.25
C SER A 18 -28.46 11.36 12.82
N ILE A 19 -27.50 10.48 12.56
CA ILE A 19 -26.98 10.27 11.20
C ILE A 19 -28.05 9.57 10.37
N THR A 20 -28.33 10.11 9.20
CA THR A 20 -29.22 9.54 8.18
C THR A 20 -28.43 9.32 6.88
N GLY A 21 -29.01 8.54 5.97
CA GLY A 21 -28.35 8.20 4.71
C GLY A 21 -27.15 7.27 4.89
N THR A 22 -26.22 7.33 3.94
CA THR A 22 -24.99 6.54 3.96
C THR A 22 -23.82 7.51 3.83
N PRO A 23 -23.01 7.68 4.88
CA PRO A 23 -21.80 8.50 4.79
C PRO A 23 -20.87 7.98 3.70
N THR A 24 -20.10 8.89 3.10
CA THR A 24 -19.18 8.56 2.01
C THR A 24 -17.83 9.22 2.22
N ALA A 25 -16.79 8.59 1.69
CA ALA A 25 -15.43 9.12 1.60
C ALA A 25 -14.86 8.74 0.22
N LEU A 26 -13.82 9.44 -0.23
CA LEU A 26 -13.24 9.18 -1.55
C LEU A 26 -12.24 8.02 -1.51
N HIS A 27 -11.50 7.89 -0.41
CA HIS A 27 -10.38 6.97 -0.26
C HIS A 27 -10.59 5.99 0.89
N GLY A 28 -11.82 5.50 1.02
CA GLY A 28 -12.16 4.48 2.00
C GLY A 28 -13.66 4.24 2.10
N THR A 29 -14.01 3.42 3.08
CA THR A 29 -15.40 3.09 3.41
C THR A 29 -15.77 3.66 4.76
N VAL A 30 -17.04 4.09 4.89
CA VAL A 30 -17.58 4.65 6.13
C VAL A 30 -18.83 3.86 6.52
N THR A 31 -18.87 3.40 7.76
CA THR A 31 -20.04 2.76 8.37
C THR A 31 -20.53 3.59 9.56
N VAL A 32 -21.84 3.55 9.80
CA VAL A 32 -22.45 4.16 10.99
C VAL A 32 -22.59 3.08 12.06
N ASN A 33 -22.00 3.31 13.22
CA ASN A 33 -22.12 2.42 14.37
C ASN A 33 -23.47 2.60 15.07
N PRO A 34 -23.95 1.58 15.82
CA PRO A 34 -25.21 1.67 16.56
C PRO A 34 -25.26 2.79 17.61
N ASP A 35 -24.11 3.29 18.06
CA ASP A 35 -23.99 4.40 19.01
C ASP A 35 -23.97 5.78 18.33
N GLY A 36 -24.07 5.85 17.00
CA GLY A 36 -24.06 7.09 16.22
C GLY A 36 -22.67 7.58 15.84
N THR A 37 -21.60 6.85 16.18
CA THR A 37 -20.25 7.17 15.68
C THR A 37 -20.05 6.67 14.25
N LEU A 38 -19.08 7.25 13.54
CA LEU A 38 -18.63 6.76 12.24
C LEU A 38 -17.40 5.87 12.41
N GLU A 39 -17.38 4.73 11.73
CA GLU A 39 -16.18 3.93 11.52
C GLU A 39 -15.68 4.10 10.09
N TYR A 40 -14.47 4.66 9.95
CA TYR A 40 -13.79 4.87 8.67
C TYR A 40 -12.64 3.87 8.50
N THR A 41 -12.62 3.20 7.36
CA THR A 41 -11.54 2.30 6.93
C THR A 41 -10.97 2.84 5.61
N PRO A 42 -9.73 3.36 5.59
CA PRO A 42 -9.07 3.78 4.36
C PRO A 42 -8.99 2.64 3.34
N ASP A 43 -8.92 2.98 2.07
CA ASP A 43 -8.53 2.02 1.04
C ASP A 43 -7.12 1.47 1.33
N PRO A 44 -6.84 0.20 0.97
CA PRO A 44 -5.49 -0.33 1.08
C PRO A 44 -4.47 0.59 0.41
N ASP A 45 -3.31 0.73 1.04
CA ASP A 45 -2.15 1.47 0.52
C ASP A 45 -2.39 2.98 0.29
N TYR A 46 -3.54 3.50 0.76
CA TYR A 46 -3.82 4.93 0.70
C TYR A 46 -3.25 5.64 1.93
N ASN A 47 -2.49 6.70 1.69
CA ASN A 47 -2.11 7.69 2.68
C ASN A 47 -2.34 9.11 2.14
N GLY A 48 -2.81 10.00 3.00
CA GLY A 48 -3.19 11.36 2.60
C GLY A 48 -4.41 11.89 3.34
N ASP A 49 -4.88 13.05 2.90
CA ASP A 49 -6.08 13.68 3.43
C ASP A 49 -7.33 13.20 2.69
N ASP A 50 -8.33 12.75 3.44
CA ASP A 50 -9.65 12.36 2.95
C ASP A 50 -10.75 13.19 3.65
N THR A 51 -11.94 13.23 3.06
CA THR A 51 -13.09 13.94 3.61
C THR A 51 -14.29 13.01 3.66
N ILE A 52 -14.83 12.82 4.86
CA ILE A 52 -16.07 12.08 5.07
C ILE A 52 -17.23 13.07 5.00
N THR A 53 -18.20 12.82 4.11
CA THR A 53 -19.47 13.56 4.07
C THR A 53 -20.58 12.72 4.70
N TYR A 54 -21.38 13.31 5.59
CA TYR A 54 -22.51 12.66 6.24
C TYR A 54 -23.73 13.60 6.33
N GLU A 55 -24.93 13.01 6.42
CA GLU A 55 -26.19 13.74 6.61
C GLU A 55 -26.73 13.47 8.01
N ILE A 56 -27.22 14.51 8.68
CA ILE A 56 -27.91 14.41 9.96
C ILE A 56 -29.40 14.75 9.80
N SER A 57 -30.24 14.21 10.67
CA SER A 57 -31.65 14.56 10.78
C SER A 57 -32.03 14.85 12.24
N ASP A 58 -32.93 15.81 12.41
CA ASP A 58 -33.61 16.12 13.67
C ASP A 58 -34.70 15.09 14.05
N GLY A 59 -35.04 14.15 13.15
CA GLY A 59 -36.15 13.20 13.34
C GLY A 59 -37.55 13.82 13.16
N ASN A 60 -37.63 15.12 12.85
CA ASN A 60 -38.85 15.91 12.64
C ASN A 60 -38.97 16.47 11.22
N GLY A 61 -38.03 16.10 10.33
CA GLY A 61 -38.08 16.37 8.90
C GLY A 61 -37.04 17.39 8.43
N GLY A 62 -36.24 17.95 9.34
CA GLY A 62 -35.03 18.69 9.03
C GLY A 62 -33.86 17.75 8.77
N THR A 63 -33.03 18.12 7.79
CA THR A 63 -31.74 17.48 7.54
C THR A 63 -30.66 18.52 7.25
N ASP A 64 -29.41 18.16 7.52
CA ASP A 64 -28.23 18.97 7.15
C ASP A 64 -27.06 18.07 6.75
N THR A 65 -26.13 18.59 5.96
CA THR A 65 -24.93 17.88 5.50
C THR A 65 -23.68 18.46 6.14
N ALA A 66 -22.81 17.59 6.65
CA ALA A 66 -21.57 17.97 7.29
C ALA A 66 -20.38 17.15 6.76
N GLU A 67 -19.18 17.67 7.01
CA GLU A 67 -17.91 17.10 6.56
C GLU A 67 -16.95 16.90 7.73
N VAL A 68 -16.18 15.81 7.70
CA VAL A 68 -15.07 15.52 8.60
C VAL A 68 -13.80 15.37 7.79
N ALA A 69 -12.78 16.17 8.09
CA ALA A 69 -11.44 16.00 7.55
C ALA A 69 -10.70 14.88 8.31
N VAL A 70 -10.10 13.95 7.57
CA VAL A 70 -9.31 12.83 8.10
C VAL A 70 -7.94 12.84 7.43
N THR A 71 -6.88 12.59 8.20
CA THR A 71 -5.53 12.38 7.66
C THR A 71 -5.12 10.93 7.92
N VAL A 72 -4.85 10.20 6.85
CA VAL A 72 -4.32 8.83 6.88
C VAL A 72 -2.80 8.90 6.82
N ASN A 73 -2.14 8.44 7.88
CA ASN A 73 -0.69 8.44 7.95
C ASN A 73 -0.11 7.27 7.13
N PRO A 74 1.00 7.47 6.42
CA PRO A 74 1.67 6.39 5.71
C PRO A 74 2.21 5.34 6.69
N VAL A 75 2.22 4.09 6.24
CA VAL A 75 2.89 2.96 6.88
C VAL A 75 3.82 2.38 5.83
N ASN A 76 5.08 2.14 6.19
CA ASN A 76 6.03 1.56 5.26
C ASN A 76 5.66 0.10 4.98
N ASP A 77 5.50 -0.23 3.71
CA ASP A 77 5.30 -1.57 3.20
C ASP A 77 6.65 -2.21 2.80
N ASP A 78 6.73 -3.53 2.86
CA ASP A 78 7.92 -4.26 2.43
C ASP A 78 7.92 -4.38 0.89
N PRO A 79 9.10 -4.41 0.25
CA PRO A 79 9.18 -4.64 -1.19
C PRO A 79 8.66 -6.03 -1.56
N VAL A 80 8.06 -6.13 -2.74
CA VAL A 80 7.55 -7.37 -3.33
C VAL A 80 8.47 -7.81 -4.45
N ALA A 81 9.21 -8.88 -4.20
CA ALA A 81 10.12 -9.50 -5.17
C ALA A 81 9.37 -10.44 -6.14
N VAL A 82 9.86 -10.54 -7.37
CA VAL A 82 9.36 -11.48 -8.39
C VAL A 82 10.52 -12.27 -9.00
N ASP A 83 10.41 -13.61 -9.00
CA ASP A 83 11.46 -14.48 -9.52
C ASP A 83 11.90 -14.13 -10.96
N ASP A 84 13.21 -14.01 -11.16
CA ASP A 84 13.85 -13.82 -12.46
C ASP A 84 14.26 -15.13 -13.14
N ALA A 85 14.32 -15.08 -14.47
CA ALA A 85 14.90 -16.14 -15.26
C ALA A 85 15.62 -15.58 -16.50
N ASP A 86 16.85 -16.03 -16.72
CA ASP A 86 17.61 -15.74 -17.94
C ASP A 86 18.38 -16.98 -18.42
N THR A 87 18.92 -16.90 -19.63
CA THR A 87 19.73 -17.95 -20.25
C THR A 87 20.99 -17.36 -20.86
N THR A 88 22.11 -18.06 -20.69
CA THR A 88 23.39 -17.68 -21.29
C THR A 88 24.07 -18.87 -21.93
N ALA A 89 25.00 -18.59 -22.85
CA ALA A 89 25.84 -19.62 -23.42
C ALA A 89 26.86 -20.14 -22.38
N LEU A 90 27.41 -21.32 -22.64
CA LEU A 90 28.45 -21.92 -21.80
C LEU A 90 29.60 -20.92 -21.54
N ASN A 91 30.01 -20.80 -20.29
CA ASN A 91 31.10 -19.93 -19.82
C ASN A 91 30.96 -18.46 -20.26
N THR A 92 29.73 -18.00 -20.51
CA THR A 92 29.45 -16.62 -20.92
C THR A 92 28.75 -15.90 -19.77
N PRO A 93 29.34 -14.82 -19.23
CA PRO A 93 28.66 -14.00 -18.23
C PRO A 93 27.34 -13.43 -18.75
N VAL A 94 26.37 -13.27 -17.87
CA VAL A 94 25.09 -12.62 -18.13
C VAL A 94 24.84 -11.53 -17.10
N VAL A 95 24.26 -10.42 -17.55
CA VAL A 95 23.85 -9.30 -16.70
C VAL A 95 22.34 -9.36 -16.58
N ILE A 96 21.84 -9.41 -15.35
CA ILE A 96 20.43 -9.56 -15.02
C ILE A 96 20.01 -8.37 -14.17
N ASP A 97 18.92 -7.74 -14.54
CA ASP A 97 18.30 -6.67 -13.77
C ASP A 97 17.20 -7.27 -12.89
N VAL A 98 17.59 -7.79 -11.72
CA VAL A 98 16.69 -8.51 -10.81
C VAL A 98 15.68 -7.61 -10.10
N LEU A 99 15.86 -6.29 -10.16
CA LEU A 99 14.93 -5.32 -9.57
C LEU A 99 13.89 -4.82 -10.58
N ALA A 100 13.99 -5.22 -11.86
CA ALA A 100 13.19 -4.65 -12.95
C ALA A 100 11.69 -5.03 -12.87
N ASN A 101 11.39 -6.18 -12.28
CA ASN A 101 10.05 -6.74 -12.09
C ASN A 101 9.57 -6.65 -10.63
N ASP A 102 10.41 -6.17 -9.73
CA ASP A 102 10.09 -5.93 -8.33
C ASP A 102 9.30 -4.64 -8.15
N THR A 103 8.50 -4.58 -7.08
CA THR A 103 7.68 -3.41 -6.79
C THR A 103 7.69 -3.08 -5.31
N ASP A 104 7.49 -1.80 -5.02
CA ASP A 104 7.28 -1.29 -3.67
C ASP A 104 6.02 -0.42 -3.68
N VAL A 105 5.14 -0.63 -2.71
CA VAL A 105 3.84 0.05 -2.63
C VAL A 105 4.02 1.53 -2.32
N ASP A 106 5.02 1.88 -1.50
CA ASP A 106 5.36 3.27 -1.17
C ASP A 106 6.12 3.97 -2.32
N GLY A 107 6.58 3.21 -3.31
CA GLY A 107 7.38 3.70 -4.43
C GLY A 107 8.82 3.97 -4.04
N ASP A 108 9.31 3.31 -2.98
CA ASP A 108 10.70 3.42 -2.56
C ASP A 108 11.65 2.85 -3.63
N THR A 109 12.85 3.43 -3.70
CA THR A 109 13.89 2.92 -4.60
C THR A 109 14.45 1.62 -4.04
N LEU A 110 14.28 0.54 -4.80
CA LEU A 110 14.77 -0.78 -4.43
C LEU A 110 16.29 -0.90 -4.59
N SER A 111 16.88 -1.78 -3.77
CA SER A 111 18.30 -2.12 -3.83
C SER A 111 18.52 -3.54 -3.35
N ILE A 112 19.45 -4.25 -3.98
CA ILE A 112 19.88 -5.57 -3.52
C ILE A 112 20.59 -5.43 -2.17
N VAL A 113 20.12 -6.19 -1.19
CA VAL A 113 20.71 -6.22 0.15
C VAL A 113 21.38 -7.57 0.38
N GLY A 114 22.67 -7.55 0.75
CA GLY A 114 23.44 -8.76 0.99
C GLY A 114 24.43 -9.02 -0.14
N THR A 115 24.82 -10.28 -0.28
CA THR A 115 25.73 -10.72 -1.32
C THR A 115 25.10 -11.92 -2.00
N PRO A 116 24.47 -11.74 -3.16
CA PRO A 116 23.89 -12.84 -3.90
C PRO A 116 24.93 -13.93 -4.14
N THR A 117 24.53 -15.19 -4.04
CA THR A 117 25.45 -16.31 -4.27
C THR A 117 24.82 -17.42 -5.11
N SER A 118 25.68 -18.17 -5.79
CA SER A 118 25.29 -19.39 -6.49
C SER A 118 26.40 -20.43 -6.33
N PRO A 119 26.08 -21.71 -6.11
CA PRO A 119 27.08 -22.78 -6.14
C PRO A 119 27.63 -23.04 -7.55
N ASP A 120 26.92 -22.59 -8.60
CA ASP A 120 27.18 -22.91 -10.00
C ASP A 120 27.94 -21.82 -10.75
N GLY A 121 28.37 -20.77 -10.05
CA GLY A 121 29.16 -19.69 -10.63
C GLY A 121 29.55 -18.63 -9.61
N THR A 122 29.88 -17.44 -10.11
CA THR A 122 30.11 -16.25 -9.29
C THR A 122 29.06 -15.20 -9.61
N VAL A 123 28.65 -14.44 -8.59
CA VAL A 123 27.68 -13.34 -8.72
C VAL A 123 28.35 -12.06 -8.24
N GLU A 124 28.26 -11.00 -9.03
CA GLU A 124 28.75 -9.66 -8.71
C GLU A 124 27.59 -8.67 -8.81
N VAL A 125 27.35 -7.87 -7.77
CA VAL A 125 26.40 -6.75 -7.82
C VAL A 125 27.10 -5.55 -8.47
N ASN A 126 26.55 -5.09 -9.59
CA ASN A 126 27.05 -3.96 -10.35
C ASN A 126 26.65 -2.64 -9.69
N ALA A 127 27.38 -1.56 -10.01
CA ALA A 127 27.11 -0.23 -9.45
C ALA A 127 25.76 0.38 -9.90
N ASP A 128 25.16 -0.16 -10.95
CA ASP A 128 23.84 0.25 -11.46
C ASP A 128 22.68 -0.56 -10.89
N GLY A 129 22.95 -1.48 -9.95
CA GLY A 129 21.92 -2.30 -9.29
C GLY A 129 21.63 -3.62 -9.99
N THR A 130 22.20 -3.87 -11.18
CA THR A 130 22.11 -5.19 -11.84
C THR A 130 23.08 -6.20 -11.21
N ILE A 131 22.89 -7.49 -11.46
CA ILE A 131 23.85 -8.53 -11.12
C ILE A 131 24.54 -9.08 -12.37
N THR A 132 25.82 -9.40 -12.25
CA THR A 132 26.57 -10.18 -13.25
C THR A 132 26.77 -11.60 -12.71
N PHE A 133 26.16 -12.58 -13.38
CA PHE A 133 26.43 -14.00 -13.11
C PHE A 133 27.43 -14.55 -14.13
N THR A 134 28.51 -15.17 -13.64
CA THR A 134 29.48 -15.91 -14.45
C THR A 134 29.43 -17.39 -14.09
N PRO A 135 28.93 -18.27 -14.98
CA PRO A 135 28.89 -19.71 -14.73
C PRO A 135 30.29 -20.31 -14.49
N ASN A 136 30.36 -21.33 -13.66
CA ASN A 136 31.56 -22.15 -13.51
C ASN A 136 31.97 -22.77 -14.85
N ASP A 137 33.28 -22.94 -15.06
CA ASP A 137 33.80 -23.54 -16.28
C ASP A 137 33.19 -24.92 -16.55
N GLY A 138 32.54 -25.07 -17.72
CA GLY A 138 31.92 -26.33 -18.12
C GLY A 138 30.55 -26.60 -17.50
N PHE A 139 30.00 -25.66 -16.72
CA PHE A 139 28.67 -25.81 -16.13
C PHE A 139 27.58 -25.86 -17.21
N THR A 140 26.68 -26.82 -17.07
CA THR A 140 25.47 -26.95 -17.90
C THR A 140 24.30 -27.33 -17.01
N GLY A 141 23.17 -26.65 -17.17
CA GLY A 141 21.99 -26.88 -16.35
C GLY A 141 21.41 -25.55 -15.86
N ASP A 142 20.42 -25.65 -14.99
CA ASP A 142 19.80 -24.50 -14.34
C ASP A 142 20.65 -24.11 -13.13
N ALA A 143 21.08 -22.86 -13.07
CA ALA A 143 21.72 -22.27 -11.89
C ALA A 143 20.68 -21.49 -11.11
N THR A 144 20.71 -21.59 -9.79
CA THR A 144 19.91 -20.74 -8.89
C THR A 144 20.81 -19.68 -8.27
N ILE A 145 20.33 -18.44 -8.27
CA ILE A 145 20.93 -17.32 -7.55
C ILE A 145 19.99 -17.03 -6.38
N ASP A 146 20.54 -16.95 -5.18
CA ASP A 146 19.83 -16.48 -3.96
C ASP A 146 20.30 -15.05 -3.75
N ASP A 147 19.41 -14.08 -3.95
CA ASP A 147 19.67 -12.63 -3.95
C ASP A 147 18.97 -11.85 -2.83
#